data_AF-A0A4Y9S5M5-F1
#
_entry.id   AF-A0A4Y9S5M5-F1
#
_cell.length_a   1.000
_cell.length_b   1.000
_cell.length_c   1.000
_cell.angle_alpha   90.00
_cell.angle_beta   90.00
_cell.angle_gamma   90.00
#
_symmetry.space_group_name_H-M   'P 1'
#
loop_
_entity.id
_entity.type
_entity.pdbx_description
1 polymer ?
#
loop_
_entity_poly.entity_id
_entity_poly.type
_entity_poly.pdbx_seq_one_letter_code
_entity_poly.pdbx_strand_id
1 'polypeptide(L)'
;MAAELGDIAPHSYIGQPLVADIDLVSLTPDEVAQGVQARLAMADVYRGANVIMNPALATVKLSVVRQGQKTYLHVTTTRPVEADYVHLYVEMGAPGKPDVRLATIWLQRDPNPAPPPVALPSAATMTPAQAEQIAAEARSARA
;
A
#
# COMPACT_ATOMS: atom_id res chain seq x y z
N MET A 1 -24.58 7.58 -10.06
CA MET A 1 -23.59 8.05 -11.04
C MET A 1 -22.25 7.65 -10.48
N ALA A 2 -21.32 7.16 -11.30
CA ALA A 2 -20.04 6.67 -10.77
C ALA A 2 -19.13 7.85 -10.41
N ALA A 3 -18.44 7.76 -9.28
CA ALA A 3 -17.38 8.69 -8.93
C ALA A 3 -16.31 8.71 -10.03
N GLU A 4 -15.73 9.87 -10.26
CA GLU A 4 -14.59 10.03 -11.18
C GLU A 4 -13.29 10.05 -10.36
N LEU A 5 -12.23 9.48 -10.92
CA LEU A 5 -10.90 9.55 -10.33
C LEU A 5 -10.27 10.87 -10.75
N GLY A 6 -9.96 11.71 -9.76
CA GLY A 6 -9.30 13.00 -9.93
C GLY A 6 -7.79 12.89 -9.82
N ASP A 7 -7.19 13.82 -9.08
CA ASP A 7 -5.75 13.89 -8.87
C ASP A 7 -5.23 12.68 -8.09
N ILE A 8 -4.06 12.17 -8.47
CA ILE A 8 -3.41 11.01 -7.85
C ILE A 8 -2.14 11.49 -7.15
N ALA A 9 -2.11 11.35 -5.83
CA ALA A 9 -0.97 11.68 -4.98
C ALA A 9 -0.28 10.39 -4.50
N PRO A 10 0.82 9.95 -5.14
CA PRO A 10 1.63 8.85 -4.63
C PRO A 10 2.44 9.31 -3.41
N HIS A 11 2.41 8.51 -2.34
CA HIS A 11 3.14 8.74 -1.09
C HIS A 11 4.24 7.70 -0.85
N SER A 12 4.54 6.87 -1.84
CA SER A 12 5.53 5.80 -1.75
C SER A 12 6.45 5.75 -2.95
N TYR A 13 7.56 5.07 -2.76
CA TYR A 13 8.61 4.92 -3.77
C TYR A 13 8.70 3.47 -4.25
N ILE A 14 9.43 3.28 -5.36
CA ILE A 14 9.73 1.94 -5.89
C ILE A 14 10.43 1.10 -4.82
N GLY A 15 9.94 -0.13 -4.63
CA GLY A 15 10.41 -1.10 -3.64
C GLY A 15 9.85 -0.94 -2.23
N GLN A 16 8.89 -0.03 -2.04
CA GLN A 16 8.13 0.12 -0.80
C GLN A 16 6.69 -0.37 -0.96
N PRO A 17 5.99 -0.69 0.14
CA PRO A 17 4.55 -0.89 0.09
C PRO A 17 3.89 0.37 -0.48
N LEU A 18 2.99 0.19 -1.44
CA LEU A 18 2.30 1.30 -2.09
C LEU A 18 1.40 2.00 -1.09
N VAL A 19 1.51 3.32 -1.02
CA VAL A 19 0.58 4.24 -0.40
C VAL A 19 0.30 5.34 -1.40
N ALA A 20 -0.96 5.54 -1.76
CA ALA A 20 -1.38 6.59 -2.65
C ALA A 20 -2.79 7.06 -2.29
N ASP A 21 -3.05 8.35 -2.47
CA ASP A 21 -4.36 8.95 -2.32
C ASP A 21 -4.87 9.41 -3.68
N ILE A 22 -6.11 9.05 -4.01
CA ILE A 22 -6.75 9.41 -5.28
C ILE A 22 -7.98 10.24 -4.98
N ASP A 23 -8.04 11.48 -5.45
CA ASP A 23 -9.21 12.35 -5.26
C ASP A 23 -10.44 11.73 -5.96
N LEU A 24 -11.58 11.75 -5.29
CA LEU A 24 -12.85 11.29 -5.87
C LEU A 24 -13.71 12.51 -6.20
N VAL A 25 -13.91 12.75 -7.50
CA VAL A 25 -14.70 13.87 -8.03
C VAL A 25 -16.04 13.39 -8.58
N SER A 26 -16.94 14.33 -8.91
CA SER A 26 -18.30 14.04 -9.41
C SER A 26 -19.16 13.15 -8.51
N LEU A 27 -18.89 13.17 -7.20
CA LEU A 27 -19.70 12.50 -6.21
C LEU A 27 -21.02 13.26 -5.97
N THR A 28 -22.15 12.56 -5.97
CA THR A 28 -23.44 13.16 -5.60
C THR A 28 -23.52 13.30 -4.07
N PRO A 29 -24.29 14.28 -3.53
CA PRO A 29 -24.44 14.44 -2.09
C PRO A 29 -24.99 13.19 -1.38
N ASP A 30 -25.78 12.37 -2.09
CA ASP A 30 -26.30 11.10 -1.59
C ASP A 30 -25.20 10.02 -1.49
N GLU A 31 -24.37 9.85 -2.52
CA GLU A 31 -23.20 8.93 -2.50
C GLU A 31 -22.20 9.31 -1.41
N VAL A 32 -22.03 10.61 -1.20
CA VAL A 32 -21.18 11.18 -0.15
C VAL A 32 -21.74 10.90 1.26
N ALA A 33 -23.05 10.80 1.41
CA ALA A 33 -23.72 10.48 2.67
C ALA A 33 -23.80 8.97 2.92
N GLN A 34 -24.04 8.16 1.89
CA GLN A 34 -24.10 6.70 1.98
C GLN A 34 -22.72 6.04 2.01
N GLY A 35 -21.69 6.75 1.56
CA GLY A 35 -20.33 6.24 1.43
C GLY A 35 -20.16 5.45 0.14
N VAL A 36 -19.25 5.91 -0.72
CA VAL A 36 -18.93 5.20 -1.96
C VAL A 36 -18.16 3.93 -1.67
N GLN A 37 -18.62 2.84 -2.27
CA GLN A 37 -17.88 1.59 -2.24
C GLN A 37 -16.90 1.58 -3.40
N ALA A 38 -15.63 1.37 -3.08
CA ALA A 38 -14.54 1.20 -4.02
C ALA A 38 -13.84 -0.12 -3.73
N ARG A 39 -13.67 -0.95 -4.76
CA ARG A 39 -12.97 -2.24 -4.66
C ARG A 39 -12.03 -2.41 -5.84
N LEU A 40 -11.04 -3.27 -5.66
CA LEU A 40 -10.12 -3.61 -6.76
C LEU A 40 -10.89 -4.44 -7.79
N ALA A 41 -10.73 -4.10 -9.07
CA ALA A 41 -11.28 -4.89 -10.14
C ALA A 41 -10.67 -6.30 -10.16
N MET A 42 -11.47 -7.26 -10.61
CA MET A 42 -11.02 -8.65 -10.74
C MET A 42 -9.91 -8.78 -11.79
N ALA A 43 -9.08 -9.82 -11.66
CA ALA A 43 -8.02 -10.13 -12.62
C ALA A 43 -8.52 -10.29 -14.07
N ASP A 44 -9.80 -10.62 -14.25
CA ASP A 44 -10.43 -10.69 -15.57
C ASP A 44 -10.45 -9.33 -16.30
N VAL A 45 -10.67 -8.24 -15.57
CA VAL A 45 -10.65 -6.87 -16.11
C VAL A 45 -9.25 -6.52 -16.62
N TYR A 46 -8.22 -6.88 -15.86
CA TYR A 46 -6.82 -6.71 -16.27
C TYR A 46 -6.51 -7.48 -17.55
N ARG A 47 -6.94 -8.75 -17.63
CA ARG A 47 -6.78 -9.57 -18.84
C ARG A 47 -7.53 -8.99 -20.04
N GLY A 48 -8.77 -8.55 -19.86
CA GLY A 48 -9.58 -7.92 -20.90
C GLY A 48 -8.97 -6.61 -21.43
N ALA A 49 -8.27 -5.87 -20.56
CA ALA A 49 -7.52 -4.68 -20.92
C ALA A 49 -6.13 -4.97 -21.52
N ASN A 50 -5.72 -6.24 -21.64
CA ASN A 50 -4.37 -6.67 -22.03
C ASN A 50 -3.26 -6.06 -21.14
N VAL A 51 -3.54 -5.91 -19.83
CA VAL A 51 -2.62 -5.35 -18.84
C VAL A 51 -2.22 -6.44 -17.85
N ILE A 52 -0.92 -6.53 -17.57
CA ILE A 52 -0.39 -7.46 -16.56
C ILE A 52 -0.65 -6.87 -15.17
N MET A 53 -1.41 -7.59 -14.35
CA MET A 53 -1.68 -7.20 -12.97
C MET A 53 -0.41 -7.33 -12.12
N ASN A 54 -0.01 -6.24 -11.45
CA ASN A 54 1.14 -6.27 -10.55
C ASN A 54 0.82 -7.18 -9.33
N PRO A 55 1.69 -8.15 -8.99
CA PRO A 55 1.43 -9.11 -7.91
C PRO A 55 1.32 -8.48 -6.50
N ALA A 56 1.80 -7.25 -6.32
CA ALA A 56 1.62 -6.52 -5.07
C ALA A 56 0.16 -6.09 -4.84
N LEU A 57 -0.60 -5.86 -5.92
CA LEU A 57 -2.02 -5.51 -5.88
C LEU A 57 -2.90 -6.63 -5.32
N ALA A 58 -2.41 -7.88 -5.28
CA ALA A 58 -3.10 -8.98 -4.61
C ALA A 58 -3.33 -8.74 -3.10
N THR A 59 -2.56 -7.82 -2.51
CA THR A 59 -2.66 -7.42 -1.10
C THR A 59 -3.17 -5.99 -0.90
N VAL A 60 -3.75 -5.40 -1.95
CA VAL A 60 -4.22 -4.02 -1.89
C VAL A 60 -5.41 -3.89 -0.94
N LYS A 61 -5.42 -2.79 -0.20
CA LYS A 61 -6.52 -2.33 0.62
C LYS A 61 -6.94 -0.97 0.10
N LEU A 62 -8.24 -0.85 -0.13
CA LEU A 62 -8.88 0.35 -0.64
C LEU A 62 -9.79 0.88 0.47
N SER A 63 -9.69 2.16 0.77
CA SER A 63 -10.51 2.79 1.80
C SER A 63 -10.89 4.19 1.36
N VAL A 64 -12.19 4.48 1.33
CA VAL A 64 -12.67 5.82 1.01
C VAL A 64 -12.63 6.64 2.29
N VAL A 65 -11.86 7.73 2.25
CA VAL A 65 -11.65 8.63 3.38
C VAL A 65 -12.15 10.02 3.01
N ARG A 66 -12.82 10.65 3.97
CA ARG A 66 -13.34 12.01 3.82
C ARG A 66 -12.57 12.97 4.71
N GLN A 67 -11.93 13.98 4.12
CA GLN A 67 -11.25 15.05 4.84
C GLN A 67 -11.95 16.37 4.51
N GLY A 68 -12.80 16.80 5.43
CA GLY A 68 -13.62 18.00 5.27
C GLY A 68 -14.58 17.89 4.09
N GLN A 69 -14.39 18.74 3.08
CA GLN A 69 -15.22 18.76 1.87
C GLN A 69 -14.70 17.83 0.77
N LYS A 70 -13.48 17.30 0.88
CA LYS A 70 -12.89 16.40 -0.11
C LYS A 70 -13.04 14.95 0.32
N THR A 71 -13.18 14.09 -0.69
CA THR A 71 -13.23 12.64 -0.52
C THR A 71 -12.14 12.05 -1.39
N TYR A 72 -11.35 11.14 -0.82
CA TYR A 72 -10.26 10.48 -1.52
C TYR A 72 -10.30 8.98 -1.26
N LEU A 73 -9.80 8.23 -2.22
CA LEU A 73 -9.58 6.81 -2.14
C LEU A 73 -8.14 6.57 -1.69
N HIS A 74 -7.98 6.15 -0.45
CA HIS A 74 -6.71 5.72 0.10
C HIS A 74 -6.41 4.29 -0.37
N VAL A 75 -5.27 4.13 -1.03
CA VAL A 75 -4.79 2.88 -1.60
C VAL A 75 -3.53 2.47 -0.87
N THR A 76 -3.55 1.28 -0.26
CA THR A 76 -2.37 0.73 0.42
C THR A 76 -2.10 -0.71 0.02
N THR A 77 -0.83 -1.13 -0.06
CA THR A 77 -0.46 -2.55 -0.19
C THR A 77 0.37 -2.98 1.01
N THR A 78 0.43 -4.29 1.28
CA THR A 78 1.37 -4.84 2.29
C THR A 78 2.65 -5.37 1.66
N ARG A 79 2.65 -5.63 0.35
CA ARG A 79 3.82 -6.07 -0.42
C ARG A 79 4.51 -4.88 -1.07
N PRO A 80 5.85 -4.91 -1.19
CA PRO A 80 6.60 -3.89 -1.91
C PRO A 80 6.26 -3.91 -3.39
N VAL A 81 6.28 -2.72 -4.01
CA VAL A 81 5.99 -2.53 -5.44
C VAL A 81 7.27 -2.22 -6.20
N GLU A 82 7.77 -3.21 -6.94
CA GLU A 82 8.95 -3.10 -7.79
C GLU A 82 8.54 -2.70 -9.23
N ALA A 83 7.96 -1.50 -9.41
CA ALA A 83 7.56 -1.00 -10.73
C ALA A 83 7.57 0.53 -10.79
N ASP A 84 7.91 1.13 -11.93
CA ASP A 84 7.87 2.58 -12.15
C ASP A 84 6.44 3.15 -12.16
N TYR A 85 5.46 2.32 -12.51
CA TYR A 85 4.05 2.68 -12.42
C TYR A 85 3.19 1.45 -12.18
N VAL A 86 1.99 1.68 -11.67
CA VAL A 86 0.99 0.64 -11.44
C VAL A 86 -0.36 1.07 -11.98
N HIS A 87 -0.96 0.20 -12.78
CA HIS A 87 -2.34 0.33 -13.21
C HIS A 87 -3.29 -0.26 -12.17
N LEU A 88 -4.11 0.60 -11.59
CA LEU A 88 -5.13 0.26 -10.63
C LEU A 88 -6.49 0.39 -11.29
N TYR A 89 -7.14 -0.74 -11.55
CA TYR A 89 -8.54 -0.75 -11.99
C TYR A 89 -9.41 -0.82 -10.75
N VAL A 90 -10.19 0.22 -10.51
CA VAL A 90 -11.08 0.34 -9.36
C VAL A 90 -12.51 0.21 -9.84
N GLU A 91 -13.24 -0.74 -9.28
CA GLU A 91 -14.69 -0.82 -9.42
C GLU A 91 -15.32 0.08 -8.36
N MET A 92 -16.09 1.07 -8.81
CA MET A 92 -16.82 2.00 -7.95
C MET A 92 -18.31 1.99 -8.26
N GLY A 93 -19.13 2.19 -7.23
CA GLY A 93 -20.57 2.38 -7.36
C GLY A 93 -21.40 1.37 -6.56
N ALA A 94 -22.71 1.45 -6.78
CA ALA A 94 -23.70 0.66 -6.04
C ALA A 94 -23.68 -0.83 -6.45
N PRO A 95 -24.04 -1.75 -5.53
CA PRO A 95 -24.22 -3.17 -5.87
C PRO A 95 -25.20 -3.34 -7.03
N GLY A 96 -24.74 -3.99 -8.11
CA GLY A 96 -25.51 -4.21 -9.34
C GLY A 96 -25.22 -3.25 -10.50
N LYS A 97 -24.51 -2.13 -10.24
CA LYS A 97 -23.97 -1.25 -11.29
C LYS A 97 -22.56 -0.77 -10.93
N PRO A 98 -21.58 -1.68 -10.81
CA PRO A 98 -20.19 -1.27 -10.66
C PRO A 98 -19.71 -0.66 -11.97
N ASP A 99 -18.92 0.37 -11.86
CA ASP A 99 -18.26 1.03 -12.96
C ASP A 99 -16.74 0.96 -12.74
N VAL A 100 -16.01 0.58 -13.77
CA VAL A 100 -14.56 0.40 -13.69
C VAL A 100 -13.88 1.70 -14.11
N ARG A 101 -12.95 2.16 -13.28
CA ARG A 101 -12.06 3.29 -13.57
C ARG A 101 -10.60 2.87 -13.47
N LEU A 102 -9.80 3.38 -14.39
CA LEU A 102 -8.35 3.17 -14.41
C LEU A 102 -7.66 4.36 -13.73
N ALA A 103 -6.87 4.06 -12.70
CA ALA A 103 -5.90 4.98 -12.10
C ALA A 103 -4.50 4.48 -12.44
N THR A 104 -3.65 5.35 -12.97
CA THR A 104 -2.23 5.03 -13.18
C THR A 104 -1.41 5.78 -12.15
N ILE A 105 -0.79 5.04 -11.25
CA ILE A 105 0.03 5.60 -10.17
C ILE A 105 1.48 5.52 -10.61
N TRP A 106 2.14 6.67 -10.70
CA TRP A 106 3.54 6.77 -11.03
C TRP A 106 4.37 6.75 -9.75
N LEU A 107 5.30 5.81 -9.66
CA LEU A 107 6.20 5.66 -8.52
C LEU A 107 7.56 6.25 -8.87
N GLN A 108 8.12 6.96 -7.91
CA GLN A 108 9.45 7.54 -8.04
C GLN A 108 10.47 6.63 -7.34
N ARG A 109 11.74 6.69 -7.78
CA ARG A 109 12.82 6.09 -6.99
C ARG A 109 12.98 6.85 -5.69
N ASP A 110 13.27 6.11 -4.62
CA ASP A 110 13.51 6.71 -3.33
C ASP A 110 14.79 7.58 -3.38
N PRO A 111 14.69 8.89 -3.09
CA PRO A 111 15.83 9.80 -3.14
C PRO A 111 16.80 9.60 -1.96
N ASN A 112 16.39 8.91 -0.90
CA ASN A 112 17.18 8.61 0.29
C ASN A 112 16.92 7.16 0.72
N PRO A 113 17.46 6.17 -0.03
CA PRO A 113 17.15 4.77 0.22
C PRO A 113 17.44 4.42 1.68
N ALA A 114 16.46 3.80 2.34
CA ALA A 114 16.63 3.36 3.71
C ALA A 114 17.89 2.48 3.81
N PRO A 115 18.78 2.72 4.80
CA PRO A 115 19.92 1.85 5.00
C PRO A 115 19.42 0.41 5.19
N PRO A 116 20.13 -0.58 4.62
CA PRO A 116 19.73 -1.97 4.76
C PRO A 116 19.50 -2.26 6.25
N PRO A 117 18.41 -2.96 6.64
CA PRO A 117 18.15 -3.23 8.04
C PRO A 117 19.38 -3.94 8.60
N VAL A 118 20.08 -3.25 9.51
CA VAL A 118 21.16 -3.86 10.27
C VAL A 118 20.45 -4.93 11.09
N ALA A 119 20.63 -6.19 10.71
CA ALA A 119 20.13 -7.30 11.49
C ALA A 119 20.78 -7.17 12.87
N LEU A 120 20.03 -6.64 13.84
CA LEU A 120 20.39 -6.81 15.24
C LEU A 120 20.50 -8.33 15.42
N PRO A 121 21.64 -8.86 15.87
CA PRO A 121 21.75 -10.29 16.09
C PRO A 121 20.65 -10.68 17.06
N SER A 122 19.65 -11.42 16.58
CA SER A 122 18.66 -12.06 17.43
C SER A 122 19.42 -12.88 18.48
N ALA A 123 19.12 -12.68 19.76
CA ALA A 123 19.69 -13.44 20.87
C ALA A 123 19.46 -14.97 20.78
N ALA A 124 18.79 -15.45 19.72
CA ALA A 124 18.66 -16.86 19.38
C ALA A 124 19.93 -17.49 18.77
N THR A 125 20.96 -16.70 18.42
CA THR A 125 22.27 -17.23 17.95
C THR A 125 23.34 -17.16 19.04
N MET A 126 22.96 -17.04 20.31
CA MET A 126 23.94 -17.24 21.39
C MET A 126 24.26 -18.74 21.45
N THR A 127 25.45 -19.11 21.01
CA THR A 127 26.00 -20.41 21.38
C THR A 127 26.15 -20.46 22.92
N PRO A 128 25.96 -21.63 23.57
CA PRO A 128 26.11 -21.75 25.02
C PRO A 128 27.48 -21.23 25.53
N ALA A 129 28.51 -21.26 24.68
CA ALA A 129 29.82 -20.68 24.95
C ALA A 129 29.80 -19.16 25.15
N GLN A 130 28.95 -18.41 24.45
CA GLN A 130 28.85 -16.96 24.60
C GLN A 130 28.08 -16.56 25.86
N ALA A 131 27.11 -17.37 26.31
CA ALA A 131 26.40 -17.14 27.57
C ALA A 131 27.33 -17.30 28.79
N GLU A 132 28.27 -18.26 28.76
CA GLU A 132 29.26 -18.45 29.82
C GLU A 132 30.29 -17.30 29.90
N GLN A 133 30.69 -16.73 28.76
CA GLN A 133 31.65 -15.62 28.73
C GLN A 133 31.07 -14.36 29.40
N ILE A 134 29.80 -14.05 29.10
CA ILE A 134 29.12 -12.87 29.67
C ILE A 134 28.87 -13.05 31.19
N ALA A 135 28.56 -14.28 31.61
CA ALA A 135 28.40 -14.61 33.04
C ALA A 135 29.73 -14.56 33.81
N ALA A 136 30.84 -14.96 33.17
CA ALA A 136 32.17 -14.88 33.75
C ALA A 136 32.64 -13.42 33.88
N GLU A 137 32.41 -12.57 32.87
CA GLU A 137 32.74 -11.14 32.95
C GLU A 137 31.92 -10.42 34.01
N ALA A 138 30.61 -10.69 34.12
CA ALA A 138 29.74 -10.09 35.14
C ALA A 138 30.15 -10.48 36.57
N ARG A 139 30.73 -11.67 36.76
CA ARG A 139 31.26 -12.12 38.06
C ARG A 139 32.62 -11.48 38.37
N SER A 140 33.41 -11.17 37.35
CA SER A 140 34.74 -10.56 37.48
C SER A 140 34.66 -9.06 37.78
N ALA A 141 33.62 -8.38 37.29
CA ALA A 141 33.38 -6.96 37.57
C ALA A 141 32.84 -6.68 38.99
N ARG A 142 32.49 -7.73 39.75
CA ARG A 142 31.93 -7.63 41.11
C ARG A 142 32.89 -8.14 42.20
N ALA A 143 34.12 -8.49 41.83
CA ALA A 143 35.19 -8.94 42.73
C ALA A 143 36.16 -7.81 43.05
#